data_AF-A0A1H8UIP2-F1
#
_entry.id   AF-A0A1H8UIP2-F1
#
_cell.length_a   1.000
_cell.length_b   1.000
_cell.length_c   1.000
_cell.angle_alpha   90.00
_cell.angle_beta   90.00
_cell.angle_gamma   90.00
#
_symmetry.space_group_name_H-M   'P 1'
#
loop_
_entity.id
_entity.type
_entity.pdbx_description
1 polymer ?
#
loop_
_entity_poly.entity_id
_entity_poly.type
_entity_poly.pdbx_seq_one_letter_code
_entity_poly.pdbx_strand_id
1 'polypeptide(L)' 'MIYHGSKGEYYGDVDLWERFESGVWTPQFWNTETGAEWVETDDGELLCLTPTTCRDILEEIQFERVRDGVRVLSE' A
#
# COMPACT_ATOMS: atom_id res chain seq x y z
N MET A 1 6.06 6.08 -1.79
CA MET A 1 6.26 5.30 -0.53
C MET A 1 5.87 3.86 -0.82
N ILE A 2 6.38 2.86 -0.09
CA ILE A 2 5.91 1.47 -0.23
C ILE A 2 5.28 1.04 1.09
N TYR A 3 4.19 0.30 1.01
CA TYR A 3 3.44 -0.24 2.14
C TYR A 3 3.40 -1.75 2.04
N HIS A 4 3.60 -2.42 3.18
CA HIS A 4 3.42 -3.86 3.31
C HIS A 4 2.05 -4.13 3.94
N GLY A 5 1.23 -4.92 3.25
CA GLY A 5 -0.05 -5.39 3.72
C GLY A 5 0.10 -6.52 4.73
N SER A 6 -0.80 -6.60 5.69
CA SER A 6 -0.83 -7.66 6.71
C SER A 6 -0.99 -9.09 6.15
N LYS A 7 -1.26 -9.22 4.85
CA LYS A 7 -1.38 -10.48 4.12
C LYS A 7 -0.16 -10.83 3.25
N GLY A 8 0.87 -9.97 3.22
CA GLY A 8 2.14 -10.22 2.54
C GLY A 8 2.34 -9.44 1.24
N GLU A 9 1.30 -8.75 0.75
CA GLU A 9 1.37 -7.97 -0.47
C GLU A 9 2.04 -6.62 -0.24
N TYR A 10 2.57 -6.04 -1.33
CA TYR A 10 3.17 -4.71 -1.31
C TYR A 10 2.42 -3.75 -2.23
N TYR A 11 2.33 -2.51 -1.79
CA TYR A 11 1.64 -1.45 -2.51
C TYR A 11 2.48 -0.18 -2.52
N GLY A 12 2.61 0.44 -3.69
CA GLY A 12 3.11 1.79 -3.82
C GLY A 12 2.05 2.82 -3.41
N ASP A 13 2.47 4.04 -3.12
CA ASP A 13 1.56 5.15 -2.85
C ASP A 13 0.61 5.44 -4.02
N VAL A 14 1.05 5.21 -5.26
CA VAL A 14 0.18 5.32 -6.44
C VAL A 14 -0.87 4.20 -6.45
N ASP A 15 -0.47 2.97 -6.10
CA ASP A 15 -1.38 1.81 -6.07
C ASP A 15 -2.48 1.97 -5.03
N LEU A 16 -2.15 2.56 -3.88
CA LEU A 16 -3.12 2.89 -2.83
C LEU A 16 -4.05 4.02 -3.28
N TRP A 17 -3.50 5.10 -3.84
CA TRP A 17 -4.30 6.21 -4.32
C TRP A 17 -5.33 5.78 -5.38
N GLU A 18 -4.94 4.96 -6.35
CA GLU A 18 -5.86 4.43 -7.36
C GLU A 18 -6.99 3.59 -6.76
N ARG A 19 -6.71 2.79 -5.72
CA ARG A 19 -7.73 1.99 -5.01
C ARG A 19 -8.71 2.85 -4.21
N PHE A 20 -8.23 3.93 -3.60
CA PHE A 20 -9.08 4.87 -2.88
C PHE A 20 -9.97 5.68 -3.84
N GLU A 21 -9.41 6.23 -4.90
CA GLU A 21 -10.17 7.04 -5.88
C GLU A 21 -11.18 6.23 -6.69
N SER A 22 -10.86 4.95 -6.95
CA SER A 22 -11.81 4.04 -7.60
C SER A 22 -12.93 3.55 -6.66
N GLY A 23 -12.82 3.83 -5.35
CA GLY A 23 -13.76 3.34 -4.34
C GLY A 23 -13.67 1.84 -4.08
N VAL A 24 -12.60 1.20 -4.55
CA VAL A 24 -12.35 -0.23 -4.30
C VAL A 24 -11.99 -0.44 -2.83
N TRP A 25 -11.19 0.46 -2.25
CA TRP A 25 -10.82 0.41 -0.83
C TRP A 25 -11.35 1.62 -0.07
N THR A 26 -11.81 1.39 1.16
CA THR A 26 -12.30 2.44 2.07
C THR A 26 -11.36 2.58 3.27
N PRO A 27 -10.72 3.75 3.47
CA PRO A 27 -9.92 4.01 4.66
C PRO A 27 -10.77 3.98 5.94
N GLN A 28 -10.30 3.26 6.96
CA GLN A 28 -11.01 3.10 8.23
C GLN A 28 -10.31 3.83 9.38
N PHE A 29 -9.00 3.66 9.50
CA PHE A 29 -8.22 4.23 10.58
C PHE A 29 -6.77 4.48 10.16
N TRP A 30 -6.21 5.57 10.67
CA TRP A 30 -4.81 5.93 10.47
C TRP A 30 -4.13 6.11 11.82
N ASN A 31 -3.03 5.37 12.04
CA ASN A 31 -2.16 5.60 13.18
C ASN A 31 -1.11 6.66 12.83
N THR A 32 -1.24 7.85 13.41
CA THR A 32 -0.33 8.98 13.17
C THR A 32 1.08 8.77 13.71
N GLU A 33 1.28 7.85 14.67
CA GLU A 33 2.58 7.57 15.26
C GLU A 33 3.41 6.64 14.38
N THR A 34 2.78 5.61 13.80
CA THR A 34 3.48 4.59 12.98
C THR A 34 3.33 4.80 11.48
N GLY A 35 2.34 5.60 11.06
CA GLY A 35 1.93 5.71 9.66
C GLY A 35 1.18 4.47 9.15
N ALA A 36 0.80 3.55 10.05
CA ALA A 36 0.00 2.39 9.67
C ALA A 36 -1.43 2.81 9.33
N GLU A 37 -1.98 2.23 8.28
CA GLU A 37 -3.31 2.52 7.77
C GLU A 37 -4.15 1.25 7.68
N TRP A 38 -5.38 1.30 8.17
CA TRP A 38 -6.34 0.22 8.05
C TRP A 38 -7.35 0.58 6.98
N VAL A 39 -7.53 -0.34 6.04
CA VAL A 39 -8.42 -0.18 4.89
C VAL A 39 -9.34 -1.38 4.81
N GLU A 40 -10.60 -1.12 4.48
CA GLU A 40 -11.56 -2.16 4.11
C GLU A 40 -11.52 -2.34 2.59
N THR A 41 -11.31 -3.57 2.14
CA THR A 41 -11.27 -3.95 0.73
C THR A 41 -12.68 -4.14 0.15
N ASP A 42 -12.79 -4.34 -1.16
CA ASP A 42 -14.08 -4.48 -1.85
C ASP A 42 -14.83 -5.77 -1.49
N ASP A 43 -14.12 -6.79 -1.02
CA ASP A 43 -14.69 -8.02 -0.46
C ASP A 43 -14.98 -7.94 1.06
N GLY A 44 -14.80 -6.76 1.67
CA GLY A 44 -15.12 -6.49 3.08
C GLY A 44 -14.05 -6.98 4.07
N GLU A 45 -12.85 -7.29 3.58
CA GLU A 45 -11.73 -7.66 4.44
C GLU A 45 -11.02 -6.40 4.98
N LEU A 46 -10.46 -6.51 6.19
CA LEU A 46 -9.67 -5.44 6.79
C LEU A 46 -8.18 -5.73 6.60
N LEU A 47 -7.48 -4.86 5.87
CA LEU A 47 -6.04 -4.93 5.65
C LEU A 47 -5.33 -3.83 6.45
N CYS A 48 -4.26 -4.18 7.14
CA CYS A 48 -3.35 -3.22 7.75
C CYS A 48 -2.15 -2.99 6.82
N LEU A 49 -1.94 -1.75 6.42
CA LEU A 49 -0.85 -1.28 5.58
C LEU A 49 0.19 -0.61 6.46
N THR A 50 1.40 -1.15 6.50
CA THR A 50 2.51 -0.58 7.28
C THR A 50 3.54 0.03 6.32
N PRO A 51 3.96 1.29 6.51
CA PRO A 51 5.03 1.88 5.71
C PRO A 51 6.32 1.06 5.84
N THR A 52 6.94 0.76 4.70
CA THR A 52 8.19 0.02 4.61
C THR A 52 9.24 0.83 3.87
N THR A 53 10.51 0.68 4.26
CA THR A 53 11.61 1.32 3.55
C THR A 53 12.07 0.46 2.37
N CYS A 54 12.37 1.08 1.23
CA CYS A 54 12.85 0.35 0.05
C CYS A 54 14.06 -0.54 0.34
N ARG A 55 14.93 -0.16 1.29
CA ARG A 55 16.13 -0.94 1.61
C ARG A 55 15.78 -2.37 2.06
N ASP A 56 14.63 -2.56 2.67
CA ASP A 56 14.25 -3.83 3.30
C ASP A 56 13.61 -4.81 2.31
N ILE A 57 13.24 -4.36 1.10
CA ILE A 57 12.37 -5.11 0.18
C ILE A 57 12.82 -5.12 -1.29
N LEU A 58 13.98 -4.53 -1.60
CA LEU A 58 14.54 -4.50 -2.97
C LEU A 58 14.81 -5.91 -3.55
N GLU A 59 14.93 -6.93 -2.70
CA GLU A 59 15.11 -8.33 -3.12
C GLU A 59 13.79 -9.08 -3.33
N GLU A 60 12.66 -8.54 -2.83
CA GLU A 60 11.37 -9.22 -2.80
C GLU A 60 10.40 -8.72 -3.88
N ILE A 61 10.50 -7.45 -4.27
CA ILE A 61 9.55 -6.85 -5.21
C ILE A 61 10.22 -5.98 -6.26
N GLN A 62 9.57 -5.91 -7.43
CA GLN A 62 9.88 -4.90 -8.44
C GLN A 62 8.95 -3.69 -8.28
N PHE A 63 9.49 -2.50 -8.50
CA PHE A 63 8.72 -1.27 -8.47
C PHE A 63 9.33 -0.26 -9.42
N GLU A 64 8.51 0.69 -9.86
CA GLU A 64 8.94 1.82 -10.67
C GLU A 64 8.60 3.15 -9.99
N ARG A 65 9.41 4.17 -10.29
CA ARG A 65 9.09 5.55 -9.96
C ARG A 65 8.37 6.18 -11.14
N VAL A 66 7.13 6.57 -10.91
CA VAL A 66 6.34 7.39 -11.84
C VAL A 66 6.37 8.85 -11.39
N ARG A 67 5.81 9.75 -12.21
CA ARG A 67 5.81 11.20 -11.93
C ARG A 67 5.26 11.53 -10.54
N ASP A 68 4.22 10.81 -10.12
CA ASP A 68 3.42 11.14 -8.95
C ASP A 68 3.67 10.21 -7.75
N GLY A 69 4.65 9.30 -7.84
CA GLY A 69 4.99 8.40 -6.73
C GLY A 69 5.69 7.11 -7.16
N VAL A 70 5.46 6.05 -6.39
CA VAL A 70 5.95 4.69 -6.63
C VAL A 70 4.77 3.78 -6.93
N ARG A 71 4.96 2.91 -7.92
CA ARG A 71 4.07 1.80 -8.24
C ARG A 71 4.81 0.48 -8.06
N VAL A 72 4.20 -0.46 -7.36
CA VAL A 72 4.68 -1.83 -7.27
C VAL A 72 4.26 -2.58 -8.53
N LEU A 73 5.20 -3.29 -9.14
CA LEU A 73 4.95 -4.09 -10.32
C LEU A 73 4.58 -5.51 -9.87
N SER A 74 3.34 -5.90 -10.09
CA SER A 74 2.91 -7.30 -9.98
C SER A 74 3.37 -8.06 -11.23
N GLU A 75 4.05 -9.20 -11.04
CA GLU A 75 4.38 -10.14 -12.13
C GLU A 75 3.13 -10.77 -12.77
#